data_AF-A0A542QHN9-F1
#
_entry.id   AF-A0A542QHN9-F1
#
_cell.length_a   1.000
_cell.length_b   1.000
_cell.length_c   1.000
_cell.angle_alpha   90.00
_cell.angle_beta   90.00
_cell.angle_gamma   90.00
#
_symmetry.space_group_name_H-M   'P 1'
#
loop_
_entity.id
_entity.type
_entity.pdbx_description
1 polymer ?
#
loop_
_entity_poly.entity_id
_entity_poly.type
_entity_poly.pdbx_seq_one_letter_code
_entity_poly.pdbx_strand_id
1 'polypeptide(L)'
;MSSIGIPGLILILVLALVLFGPKKLPELGRAVGHTLKEFKNATRSLTSDDEDDDEEKKRKELASKEASAKTAPVVAEKEAAERERIEREVREKMERERLEKEIREKLEQERLQMEKEQKNA
;
A
#
# COMPACT_ATOMS: atom_id res chain seq x y z
N MET A 1 2.78 39.98 -36.28
CA MET A 1 2.66 39.80 -34.82
C MET A 1 3.50 38.61 -34.45
N SER A 2 4.51 38.81 -33.61
CA SER A 2 5.57 37.85 -33.33
C SER A 2 4.98 36.57 -32.73
N SER A 3 5.05 35.48 -33.47
CA SER A 3 4.69 34.16 -33.00
C SER A 3 5.62 33.75 -31.87
N ILE A 4 5.21 34.04 -30.64
CA ILE A 4 5.67 33.34 -29.44
C ILE A 4 5.19 31.89 -29.57
N GLY A 5 5.90 31.16 -30.41
CA GLY A 5 5.66 29.75 -30.66
C GLY A 5 6.55 28.91 -29.78
N ILE A 6 6.88 27.72 -30.28
CA ILE A 6 7.85 26.79 -29.70
C ILE A 6 9.12 27.49 -29.15
N PRO A 7 9.73 28.50 -29.81
CA PRO A 7 10.94 29.15 -29.28
C PRO A 7 10.73 29.84 -27.92
N GLY A 8 9.57 30.46 -27.69
CA GLY A 8 9.25 31.10 -26.41
C GLY A 8 9.04 30.09 -25.29
N LEU A 9 8.42 28.96 -25.61
CA LEU A 9 8.21 27.85 -24.67
C LEU A 9 9.55 27.23 -24.24
N ILE A 10 10.48 27.04 -25.18
CA ILE A 10 11.82 26.52 -24.88
C ILE A 10 12.55 27.45 -23.91
N LEU A 11 12.47 28.77 -24.11
CA LEU A 11 13.11 29.74 -23.22
C LEU A 11 12.61 29.63 -21.77
N ILE A 12 11.29 29.52 -21.58
CA ILE A 12 10.67 29.33 -20.27
C ILE A 12 11.10 28.00 -19.66
N LEU A 13 11.17 26.94 -20.48
CA LEU A 13 11.54 25.59 -20.04
C LEU A 13 13.00 25.56 -19.57
N VAL A 14 13.92 26.23 -20.28
CA VAL A 14 15.31 26.40 -19.85
C VAL A 14 15.39 27.15 -18.52
N LEU A 15 14.63 28.22 -18.34
CA LEU A 15 14.62 28.97 -17.08
C LEU A 15 14.10 28.10 -15.91
N ALA A 16 13.03 27.33 -16.14
CA ALA A 16 12.52 26.36 -15.18
C ALA A 16 13.55 25.27 -14.86
N LEU A 17 14.28 24.77 -15.85
CA LEU A 17 15.35 23.79 -15.66
C LEU A 17 16.52 24.34 -14.85
N VAL A 18 16.82 25.63 -14.95
CA VAL A 18 17.87 26.26 -14.12
C VAL A 18 17.41 26.38 -12.65
N LEU A 19 16.16 26.76 -12.41
CA LEU A 19 15.61 26.90 -11.06
C LEU A 19 15.37 25.56 -10.36
N PHE A 20 14.76 24.60 -11.07
CA PHE A 20 14.36 23.31 -10.51
C PHE A 20 15.36 22.18 -10.78
N GLY A 21 16.17 22.29 -11.83
CA GLY A 21 17.09 21.24 -12.28
C GLY A 21 16.45 20.24 -13.25
N PRO A 22 17.20 19.73 -14.24
CA PRO A 22 16.68 18.79 -15.25
C PRO A 22 16.28 17.43 -14.69
N LYS A 23 16.76 17.07 -13.49
CA LYS A 23 16.41 15.81 -12.84
C LYS A 23 15.06 15.88 -12.11
N LYS A 24 14.64 17.06 -11.65
CA LYS A 24 13.45 17.21 -10.81
C LYS A 24 12.14 17.32 -11.59
N LEU A 25 12.14 17.92 -12.79
CA LEU A 25 10.94 17.95 -13.63
C LEU A 25 10.46 16.54 -14.03
N PRO A 26 11.33 15.60 -14.48
CA PRO A 26 10.93 14.22 -14.76
C PRO A 26 10.46 13.46 -13.51
N GLU A 27 11.10 13.72 -12.36
CA GLU A 27 10.74 13.10 -11.08
C GLU A 27 9.34 13.52 -10.62
N LEU A 28 9.05 14.83 -10.65
CA LEU A 28 7.71 15.37 -10.37
C LEU A 28 6.67 14.90 -11.39
N GLY A 29 7.02 14.88 -12.69
CA GLY A 29 6.13 14.38 -13.74
C GLY A 29 5.77 12.91 -13.56
N ARG A 30 6.70 12.07 -13.07
CA ARG A 30 6.44 10.67 -12.73
C ARG A 30 5.49 10.54 -11.54
N ALA A 31 5.70 11.31 -10.48
CA ALA A 31 4.84 11.30 -9.30
C ALA A 31 3.41 11.75 -9.65
N VAL A 32 3.27 12.90 -10.30
CA VAL A 32 1.98 13.43 -10.76
C VAL A 32 1.33 12.51 -11.79
N GLY A 33 2.11 11.94 -12.70
CA GLY A 33 1.61 11.01 -13.71
C GLY A 33 1.06 9.71 -13.10
N HIS A 34 1.65 9.22 -12.02
CA HIS A 34 1.12 8.07 -11.28
C HIS A 34 -0.24 8.40 -10.67
N THR A 35 -0.35 9.52 -9.96
CA THR A 35 -1.60 9.99 -9.37
C THR A 35 -2.67 10.23 -10.45
N LEU A 36 -2.31 10.86 -11.57
CA LEU A 36 -3.25 11.14 -12.65
C LEU A 36 -3.73 9.85 -13.34
N LYS A 37 -2.86 8.84 -13.45
CA LYS A 37 -3.22 7.52 -13.99
C LYS A 37 -4.21 6.80 -13.08
N GLU A 38 -3.96 6.78 -11.77
CA GLU A 38 -4.87 6.17 -10.79
C GLU A 38 -6.20 6.92 -10.72
N PHE A 39 -6.14 8.26 -10.71
CA PHE A 39 -7.33 9.10 -10.77
C PHE A 39 -8.15 8.82 -12.02
N LYS A 40 -7.51 8.78 -13.21
CA LYS A 40 -8.17 8.42 -14.48
C LYS A 40 -8.85 7.05 -14.39
N ASN A 41 -8.17 6.05 -13.83
CA ASN A 41 -8.71 4.71 -13.71
C ASN A 41 -9.91 4.67 -12.76
N ALA A 42 -9.80 5.31 -11.60
CA ALA A 42 -10.90 5.43 -10.64
C ALA A 42 -12.09 6.18 -11.24
N THR A 43 -11.85 7.30 -11.93
CA THR A 43 -12.91 8.03 -12.63
C THR A 43 -13.53 7.19 -13.74
N ARG A 44 -12.74 6.41 -14.49
CA ARG A 44 -13.25 5.51 -15.54
C ARG A 44 -14.19 4.44 -14.98
N SER A 45 -13.85 3.83 -13.85
CA SER A 45 -14.73 2.88 -13.16
C SER A 45 -16.01 3.51 -12.58
N LEU A 46 -16.03 4.83 -12.35
CA LEU A 46 -17.20 5.55 -11.85
C LEU A 46 -18.10 6.10 -12.98
N THR A 47 -17.55 6.29 -14.18
CA THR A 47 -18.26 6.86 -15.34
C THR A 47 -18.67 5.83 -16.38
N SER A 48 -18.14 4.61 -16.32
CA SER A 48 -18.46 3.52 -17.23
C SER A 48 -19.25 2.45 -16.48
N ASP A 49 -20.56 2.42 -16.70
CA ASP A 49 -21.41 1.28 -16.38
C ASP A 49 -21.25 0.30 -17.56
N ASP A 50 -20.42 -0.73 -17.32
CA ASP A 50 -20.08 -1.89 -18.15
C ASP A 50 -19.57 -1.68 -19.61
N GLU A 51 -18.74 -2.64 -20.03
CA GLU A 51 -18.19 -2.84 -21.39
C GLU A 51 -17.02 -1.94 -21.80
N ASP A 52 -15.78 -2.31 -21.40
CA ASP A 52 -14.54 -2.20 -22.21
C ASP A 52 -13.28 -2.30 -21.31
N ASP A 53 -12.94 -3.48 -20.75
CA ASP A 53 -11.79 -3.55 -19.83
C ASP A 53 -10.82 -4.75 -19.96
N ASP A 54 -10.84 -5.49 -21.08
CA ASP A 54 -9.98 -6.68 -21.21
C ASP A 54 -8.71 -6.52 -22.08
N GLU A 55 -8.55 -5.44 -22.86
CA GLU A 55 -7.45 -5.37 -23.84
C GLU A 55 -6.16 -4.65 -23.35
N GLU A 56 -6.24 -3.71 -22.40
CA GLU A 56 -5.04 -2.91 -22.03
C GLU A 56 -4.07 -3.64 -21.08
N LYS A 57 -4.56 -4.61 -20.29
CA LYS A 57 -3.73 -5.38 -19.34
C LYS A 57 -2.76 -6.33 -20.05
N LYS A 58 -3.12 -6.91 -21.19
CA LYS A 58 -2.33 -7.95 -21.86
C LYS A 58 -1.11 -7.42 -22.63
N ARG A 59 -1.12 -6.14 -23.03
CA ARG A 59 -0.06 -5.55 -23.87
C ARG A 59 1.15 -4.99 -23.09
N LYS A 60 0.96 -4.62 -21.81
CA LYS A 60 2.04 -4.07 -20.96
C LYS A 60 2.90 -5.13 -20.28
N GLU A 61 2.40 -6.36 -20.14
CA GLU A 61 3.14 -7.46 -19.52
C GLU A 61 4.27 -8.00 -20.43
N LEU A 62 4.09 -7.96 -21.76
CA LEU A 62 5.05 -8.52 -22.72
C LEU A 62 6.25 -7.60 -23.00
N ALA A 63 6.15 -6.28 -22.76
CA ALA A 63 7.25 -5.34 -23.03
C ALA A 63 8.14 -5.07 -21.80
N SER A 64 7.66 -5.36 -20.59
CA SER A 64 8.42 -5.15 -19.35
C SER A 64 9.29 -6.35 -18.95
N LYS A 65 9.19 -7.47 -19.68
CA LYS A 65 9.82 -8.75 -19.33
C LYS A 65 11.24 -8.94 -19.85
N GLU A 66 11.76 -8.03 -20.68
CA GLU A 66 13.15 -8.11 -21.19
C GLU A 66 14.18 -7.26 -20.42
N ALA A 67 13.76 -6.32 -19.57
CA ALA A 67 14.70 -5.43 -18.86
C ALA A 67 14.91 -5.74 -17.36
N SER A 68 14.17 -6.69 -16.77
CA SER A 68 14.23 -6.98 -15.32
C SER A 68 14.56 -8.45 -15.02
N ALA A 69 15.51 -9.02 -15.76
CA ALA A 69 16.15 -10.27 -15.39
C ALA A 69 17.35 -9.96 -14.47
N LYS A 70 17.13 -9.53 -13.21
CA LYS A 70 18.15 -9.71 -12.13
C LYS A 70 17.81 -9.44 -10.65
N THR A 71 16.60 -9.03 -10.24
CA THR A 71 16.34 -8.78 -8.78
C THR A 71 15.03 -9.35 -8.24
N ALA A 72 14.36 -10.25 -8.96
CA ALA A 72 13.06 -10.80 -8.54
C ALA A 72 13.06 -11.89 -7.42
N PRO A 73 14.11 -12.69 -7.14
CA PRO A 73 13.92 -13.85 -6.26
C PRO A 73 13.98 -13.54 -4.76
N VAL A 74 14.51 -12.38 -4.32
CA VAL A 74 14.77 -12.14 -2.88
C VAL A 74 13.60 -11.46 -2.15
N VAL A 75 12.74 -10.74 -2.86
CA VAL A 75 11.69 -9.91 -2.23
C VAL A 75 10.43 -10.72 -1.92
N ALA A 76 10.05 -11.64 -2.81
CA ALA A 76 8.89 -12.52 -2.62
C ALA A 76 9.08 -13.53 -1.47
N GLU A 77 10.30 -14.04 -1.30
CA GLU A 77 10.63 -14.97 -0.20
C GLU A 77 10.65 -14.24 1.15
N LYS A 78 11.11 -12.98 1.19
CA LYS A 78 11.08 -12.15 2.40
C LYS A 78 9.68 -11.72 2.80
N GLU A 79 8.82 -11.34 1.85
CA GLU A 79 7.42 -10.97 2.16
C GLU A 79 6.58 -12.16 2.63
N ALA A 80 6.79 -13.36 2.08
CA ALA A 80 6.12 -14.57 2.56
C ALA A 80 6.57 -14.94 3.99
N ALA A 81 7.87 -14.86 4.26
CA ALA A 81 8.42 -15.12 5.59
C ALA A 81 8.00 -14.08 6.63
N GLU A 82 7.85 -12.80 6.23
CA GLU A 82 7.40 -11.73 7.12
C GLU A 82 5.90 -11.85 7.45
N ARG A 83 5.07 -12.17 6.45
CA ARG A 83 3.63 -12.45 6.66
C ARG A 83 3.42 -13.65 7.60
N GLU A 84 4.17 -14.72 7.41
CA GLU A 84 4.07 -15.90 8.27
C GLU A 84 4.52 -15.61 9.72
N ARG A 85 5.58 -14.81 9.90
CA ARG A 85 6.02 -14.36 11.23
C ARG A 85 4.96 -13.51 11.92
N ILE A 86 4.35 -12.58 11.20
CA ILE A 86 3.29 -11.71 11.74
C ILE A 86 2.06 -12.53 12.11
N GLU A 87 1.61 -13.45 11.26
CA GLU A 87 0.46 -14.31 11.55
C GLU A 87 0.68 -15.24 12.74
N ARG A 88 1.89 -15.78 12.91
CA ARG A 88 2.24 -16.55 14.11
C ARG A 88 2.22 -15.68 15.37
N GLU A 89 2.81 -14.49 15.32
CA GLU A 89 2.85 -13.59 16.49
C GLU A 89 1.45 -13.11 16.89
N VAL A 90 0.58 -12.80 15.91
CA VAL A 90 -0.81 -12.41 16.16
C VAL A 90 -1.61 -13.56 16.77
N ARG A 91 -1.42 -14.80 16.28
CA ARG A 91 -2.09 -15.98 16.82
C ARG A 91 -1.68 -16.24 18.27
N GLU A 92 -0.39 -16.18 18.57
CA GLU A 92 0.11 -16.36 19.93
C GLU A 92 -0.38 -15.26 20.89
N LYS A 93 -0.42 -13.99 20.44
CA LYS A 93 -0.97 -12.89 21.23
C LYS A 93 -2.46 -13.06 21.53
N MET A 94 -3.24 -13.52 20.55
CA MET A 94 -4.67 -13.79 20.72
C MET A 94 -4.94 -14.95 21.69
N GLU A 95 -4.13 -16.02 21.65
CA GLU A 95 -4.29 -17.15 22.57
C GLU A 95 -3.95 -16.76 24.01
N ARG A 96 -2.90 -15.95 24.20
CA ARG A 96 -2.53 -15.41 25.52
C ARG A 96 -3.63 -14.51 26.09
N GLU A 97 -4.20 -13.62 25.29
CA GLU A 97 -5.31 -12.77 25.74
C GLU A 97 -6.53 -13.59 26.18
N ARG A 98 -6.83 -14.69 25.50
CA ARG A 98 -7.95 -15.58 25.85
C ARG A 98 -7.70 -16.31 27.16
N LEU A 99 -6.50 -16.85 27.35
CA LEU A 99 -6.10 -17.50 28.59
C LEU A 99 -6.09 -16.53 29.78
N GLU A 100 -5.61 -15.31 29.59
CA GLU A 100 -5.64 -14.28 30.64
C GLU A 100 -7.06 -13.89 31.04
N LYS A 101 -7.98 -13.79 30.08
CA LYS A 101 -9.40 -13.56 30.37
C LYS A 101 -10.01 -14.72 31.14
N GLU A 102 -9.74 -15.96 30.72
CA GLU A 102 -10.28 -17.15 31.39
C GLU A 102 -9.74 -17.33 32.82
N ILE A 103 -8.43 -17.09 33.03
CA ILE A 103 -7.80 -17.14 34.35
C ILE A 103 -8.39 -16.06 35.27
N ARG A 104 -8.56 -14.83 34.76
CA ARG A 104 -9.15 -13.74 35.53
C ARG A 104 -10.58 -14.07 35.97
N GLU A 105 -11.38 -14.62 35.06
CA GLU A 105 -12.74 -15.04 35.35
C GLU A 105 -12.80 -16.15 36.40
N LYS A 106 -11.93 -17.17 36.28
CA LYS A 106 -11.81 -18.26 37.27
C LYS A 106 -11.40 -17.75 38.66
N LEU A 107 -10.42 -16.85 38.73
CA LEU A 107 -9.98 -16.24 39.99
C LEU A 107 -11.08 -15.39 40.64
N GLU A 108 -11.91 -14.73 39.83
CA GLU A 108 -13.05 -13.95 40.33
C GLU A 108 -14.15 -14.86 40.89
N GLN A 109 -14.45 -15.97 40.21
CA GLN A 109 -15.39 -16.97 40.72
C GLN A 109 -14.92 -17.59 42.05
N GLU A 110 -13.63 -17.92 42.15
CA GLU A 110 -13.03 -18.48 43.36
C GLU A 110 -13.09 -17.47 44.52
N ARG A 111 -12.81 -16.19 44.26
CA ARG A 111 -12.97 -15.11 45.26
C ARG A 111 -14.41 -14.97 45.75
N LEU A 112 -15.38 -15.04 44.85
CA LEU A 112 -16.80 -14.97 45.22
C LEU A 112 -17.26 -16.20 46.02
N GLN A 113 -16.70 -17.38 45.74
CA GLN A 113 -16.92 -18.58 46.56
C GLN A 113 -16.34 -18.40 47.96
N MET A 114 -15.10 -17.92 48.07
CA MET A 114 -14.48 -17.65 49.36
C MET A 114 -15.24 -16.60 50.18
N GLU A 115 -15.76 -15.54 49.56
CA GLU A 115 -16.57 -14.53 50.27
C GLU A 115 -17.89 -15.13 50.77
N LYS A 116 -18.52 -16.01 49.98
CA LYS A 116 -19.75 -16.71 50.39
C LYS A 116 -19.50 -17.70 51.52
N GLU A 117 -18.39 -18.42 51.51
CA GLU A 117 -18.00 -19.32 52.59
C GLU A 117 -17.68 -18.55 53.88
N GLN A 118 -16.99 -17.40 53.80
CA GLN A 118 -16.70 -16.56 54.97
C GLN A 118 -17.95 -15.89 55.57
N LYS A 119 -19.00 -15.64 54.78
CA LYS A 119 -20.28 -15.10 55.28
C LYS A 119 -21.20 -16.14 55.92
N ASN A 120 -20.98 -17.43 55.63
CA ASN A 120 -21.78 -18.54 56.16
C ASN A 120 -21.11 -19.30 57.32
N ALA A 121 -19.87 -18.92 57.70
CA ALA A 121 -19.15 -19.39 58.88
C ALA A 121 -19.32 -18.40 60.04
#